data_AF-A0A9E8SG50-F1
#
_entry.id   AF-A0A9E8SG50-F1
#
_cell.length_a   1.000
_cell.length_b   1.000
_cell.length_c   1.000
_cell.angle_alpha   90.00
_cell.angle_beta   90.00
_cell.angle_gamma   90.00
#
_symmetry.space_group_name_H-M   'P 1'
#
loop_
_entity.id
_entity.type
_entity.pdbx_description
1 polymer ?
#
loop_
_entity_poly.entity_id
_entity_poly.type
_entity_poly.pdbx_seq_one_letter_code
_entity_poly.pdbx_strand_id
1 'polypeptide(L)' 'MNLNYIKPDQWSIIEEGFNTGRVKSSESLFSIGNGAMGQRANFEESYSGPAFQGSYIAGVYYPR' A
#
# COMPACT_ATOMS: atom_id res chain seq x y z
N MET A 1 6.89 -13.76 -8.20
CA MET A 1 6.68 -13.53 -6.76
C MET A 1 5.30 -14.06 -6.41
N ASN A 2 5.21 -15.23 -5.77
CA ASN A 2 3.94 -15.73 -5.24
C ASN A 2 3.87 -15.31 -3.77
N LEU A 3 3.03 -14.31 -3.45
CA LEU A 3 2.84 -13.82 -2.08
C LEU A 3 1.89 -14.78 -1.36
N ASN A 4 2.43 -15.91 -0.89
CA ASN A 4 1.67 -17.01 -0.24
C ASN A 4 0.91 -16.62 1.05
N TYR A 5 0.91 -15.33 1.45
CA TYR A 5 0.25 -14.84 2.66
C TYR A 5 -1.03 -14.04 2.39
N ILE A 6 -1.30 -13.73 1.13
CA ILE A 6 -2.53 -13.07 0.73
C ILE A 6 -3.60 -14.12 0.50
N LYS A 7 -4.71 -13.99 1.21
CA LYS A 7 -5.90 -14.81 1.04
C LYS A 7 -6.81 -14.14 0.01
N PRO A 8 -7.03 -14.77 -1.17
CA PRO A 8 -8.00 -14.26 -2.12
C PRO A 8 -9.42 -14.60 -1.65
N ASP A 9 -10.33 -13.67 -1.86
CA ASP A 9 -11.79 -13.87 -1.80
C ASP A 9 -12.42 -13.24 -3.05
N GLN A 10 -13.67 -13.58 -3.37
CA GLN A 10 -14.29 -13.27 -4.68
C GLN A 10 -14.12 -11.80 -5.11
N TRP A 11 -14.23 -10.87 -4.16
CA TRP A 11 -14.12 -9.43 -4.39
C TRP A 11 -13.18 -8.75 -3.40
N SER A 12 -12.29 -9.50 -2.77
CA SER A 12 -11.45 -8.98 -1.69
C SER A 12 -10.07 -9.61 -1.69
N ILE A 13 -9.10 -8.79 -1.33
CA ILE A 13 -7.73 -9.20 -1.02
C ILE A 13 -7.61 -9.10 0.49
N ILE A 14 -7.23 -10.18 1.16
CA ILE A 14 -7.20 -10.25 2.62
C ILE A 14 -5.78 -10.63 3.07
N GLU A 15 -5.20 -9.84 3.97
CA GLU A 15 -4.01 -10.22 4.74
C GLU A 15 -4.45 -10.52 6.17
N GLU A 16 -4.07 -11.69 6.69
CA GLU A 16 -4.34 -12.06 8.08
C GLU A 16 -3.08 -12.02 8.93
N GLY A 17 -3.20 -11.40 10.10
CA GLY A 17 -2.07 -11.13 10.98
C GLY A 17 -1.22 -9.95 10.48
N PHE A 18 -0.32 -9.49 11.34
CA PHE A 18 0.57 -8.37 11.02
C PHE A 18 2.03 -8.83 10.99
N ASN A 19 2.73 -8.56 9.88
CA ASN A 19 4.14 -8.87 9.73
C ASN A 19 4.91 -7.63 9.26
N THR A 20 5.79 -7.11 10.12
CA THR A 20 6.58 -5.90 9.85
C THR A 20 7.49 -6.01 8.63
N GLY A 21 7.94 -7.22 8.28
CA GLY A 21 8.76 -7.49 7.10
C GLY A 21 8.00 -7.38 5.77
N ARG A 22 6.66 -7.27 5.81
CA ARG A 22 5.80 -7.21 4.62
C ARG A 22 5.17 -5.85 4.36
N VAL A 23 5.28 -4.92 5.30
CA VAL A 23 4.60 -3.61 5.26
C VAL A 23 4.76 -2.91 3.92
N LYS A 24 5.98 -2.75 3.38
CA LYS A 24 6.20 -2.09 2.08
C LYS A 24 5.50 -2.78 0.91
N SER A 25 5.41 -4.12 0.94
CA SER A 25 4.70 -4.89 -0.07
C SER A 25 3.20 -4.72 0.08
N SER A 26 2.67 -4.83 1.30
CA SER A 26 1.25 -4.64 1.60
C SER A 26 0.78 -3.22 1.28
N GLU A 27 1.55 -2.18 1.64
CA GLU A 27 1.29 -0.79 1.27
C GLU A 27 1.12 -0.60 -0.24
N SER A 28 1.88 -1.37 -1.05
CA SER A 28 1.76 -1.33 -2.51
C SER A 28 0.51 -2.06 -2.97
N LEU A 29 0.28 -3.27 -2.45
CA LEU A 29 -0.82 -4.14 -2.87
C LEU A 29 -2.20 -3.57 -2.53
N PHE A 30 -2.35 -2.99 -1.34
CA PHE A 30 -3.60 -2.42 -0.84
C PHE A 30 -3.79 -0.94 -1.22
N SER A 31 -2.96 -0.40 -2.11
CA SER A 31 -3.08 1.00 -2.57
C SER A 31 -4.46 1.26 -3.17
N ILE A 32 -4.95 2.48 -3.00
CA ILE A 32 -6.20 2.96 -3.60
C ILE A 32 -5.92 4.13 -4.54
N GLY A 33 -6.82 4.35 -5.50
CA GLY A 33 -6.75 5.48 -6.41
C GLY A 33 -7.99 5.65 -7.25
N ASN A 34 -8.19 6.85 -7.77
CA ASN A 34 -9.36 7.22 -8.59
C ASN A 34 -8.96 7.84 -9.95
N GLY A 35 -7.70 7.67 -10.36
CA GLY A 35 -7.15 8.25 -11.59
C GLY A 35 -6.67 9.70 -11.45
N ALA A 36 -7.32 10.52 -10.61
CA ALA A 36 -6.87 11.87 -10.30
C ALA A 36 -5.85 11.89 -9.14
N MET A 37 -5.96 10.95 -8.21
CA MET A 37 -5.03 10.73 -7.11
C MET A 37 -4.87 9.25 -6.80
N GLY A 38 -3.76 8.92 -6.15
CA GLY A 38 -3.47 7.59 -5.63
C GLY A 38 -2.72 7.68 -4.31
N GLN A 39 -3.00 6.75 -3.41
CA GLN A 39 -2.36 6.66 -2.10
C GLN A 39 -1.99 5.22 -1.82
N ARG A 40 -0.76 5.02 -1.33
CA ARG A 40 -0.33 3.74 -0.79
C ARG A 40 -1.11 3.45 0.48
N ALA A 41 -1.33 2.17 0.80
CA ALA A 41 -1.99 1.76 2.04
C ALA A 41 -1.07 1.91 3.26
N ASN A 42 -0.56 3.11 3.49
CA ASN A 42 0.16 3.47 4.70
C ASN A 42 -0.82 3.46 5.89
N PHE A 43 -0.32 3.12 7.08
CA PHE A 43 -1.09 3.32 8.30
C PHE A 43 -1.27 4.82 8.58
N GLU A 44 -2.49 5.19 8.98
CA GLU A 44 -2.82 6.57 9.35
C GLU A 44 -2.15 7.00 10.67
N GLU A 45 -1.99 6.04 11.58
CA GLU A 45 -1.22 6.23 12.80
C GLU A 45 0.29 6.33 12.52
N SER A 46 1.02 6.89 13.47
CA SER A 46 2.48 6.96 13.40
C SER A 46 3.08 5.56 13.45
N TYR A 47 3.57 5.09 12.30
CA TYR A 47 4.30 3.83 12.18
C TYR A 47 5.81 4.08 12.15
N SER A 48 6.53 3.52 13.12
CA SER A 48 7.97 3.71 13.29
C SER A 48 8.83 2.69 12.52
N GLY A 49 8.22 1.66 11.96
CA GLY A 49 8.93 0.64 11.20
C GLY A 49 9.24 1.06 9.75
N PRO A 50 9.93 0.20 8.98
CA PRO A 50 10.22 0.48 7.58
C PRO A 50 8.93 0.57 6.74
N ALA A 51 8.60 1.79 6.29
CA ALA A 51 7.48 2.10 5.43
C ALA A 51 7.93 2.83 4.16
N PHE A 52 7.05 2.94 3.17
CA PHE A 52 7.21 3.87 2.06
C PHE A 52 5.95 4.74 1.96
N GLN A 53 5.97 5.90 2.62
CA GLN A 53 4.86 6.84 2.62
C GLN A 53 4.71 7.49 1.24
N GLY A 54 3.47 7.49 0.72
CA GLY A 54 3.23 8.05 -0.61
C GLY A 54 1.77 8.32 -0.92
N SER A 55 1.48 9.60 -1.15
CA SER A 55 0.24 10.08 -1.76
C SER A 55 0.61 10.94 -2.98
N TYR A 56 -0.04 10.67 -4.10
CA TYR A 56 0.29 11.23 -5.40
C TYR A 56 -0.94 11.87 -6.01
N ILE A 57 -0.78 13.06 -6.57
CA ILE A 57 -1.82 13.78 -7.31
C ILE A 57 -1.38 13.79 -8.78
N ALA A 58 -2.25 13.31 -9.67
CA ALA A 58 -1.96 13.24 -11.09
C ALA A 58 -1.63 14.64 -11.65
N GLY A 59 -0.54 14.73 -12.42
CA GLY A 59 -0.06 15.99 -12.99
C GLY A 59 0.75 16.86 -12.03
N VAL A 60 0.82 16.53 -10.73
CA VAL A 60 1.71 17.22 -9.79
C VAL A 60 3.06 16.50 -9.76
N TYR A 61 4.07 17.12 -10.36
CA TYR A 61 5.44 16.66 -10.31
C TYR A 61 6.38 17.84 -10.12
N TYR A 62 7.54 17.59 -9.53
CA TYR A 62 8.61 18.58 -9.47
C TYR A 62 9.64 18.23 -10.56
N PRO A 63 9.74 19.01 -11.65
CA PRO A 63 10.77 18.80 -12.65
C PRO A 63 12.14 19.04 -11.99
N ARG A 64 13.05 18.08 -12.16
CA ARG A 64 14.47 18.31 -11.92
C ARG A 64 15.10 19.01 -13.11
#